data_AF-A0A2M7N7K0-F1
#
_entry.id   AF-A0A2M7N7K0-F1
#
_cell.length_a   1.000
_cell.length_b   1.000
_cell.length_c   1.000
_cell.angle_alpha   90.00
_cell.angle_beta   90.00
_cell.angle_gamma   90.00
#
_symmetry.space_group_name_H-M   'P 1'
#
loop_
_entity.id
_entity.type
_entity.pdbx_description
1 polymer ?
#
loop_
_entity_poly.entity_id
_entity_poly.type
_entity_poly.pdbx_seq_one_letter_code
_entity_poly.pdbx_strand_id
1 'polypeptide(L)'
;VFLYTVDDIAEVVKEGLEARQGAVKEAEVIIASGVSNFMHWMESREVVPTIRALREQAEASLRQELDKAMRLLAKGESAEKVLEIMGRGLTNKFLHAPTQALNQVHGESRDNFLNVVHRLYRLNSEE
;
A
#
# COMPACT_ATOMS: atom_id res chain seq x y z
N VAL A 1 -4.15 65.07 -24.08
CA VAL A 1 -4.25 65.08 -22.60
C VAL A 1 -5.53 64.34 -22.27
N PHE A 2 -5.45 63.19 -21.59
CA PHE A 2 -6.62 62.42 -21.18
C PHE A 2 -7.00 62.84 -19.75
N LEU A 3 -8.29 63.17 -19.54
CA LEU A 3 -8.82 63.57 -18.24
C LEU A 3 -9.62 62.38 -17.70
N TYR A 4 -9.24 61.88 -16.53
CA TYR A 4 -9.99 60.84 -15.82
C TYR A 4 -10.68 61.47 -14.61
N THR A 5 -11.91 61.05 -14.36
CA THR A 5 -12.77 61.45 -13.25
C THR A 5 -12.78 60.39 -12.15
N VAL A 6 -13.32 60.75 -10.99
CA VAL A 6 -13.45 59.80 -9.86
C VAL A 6 -14.38 58.63 -10.23
N ASP A 7 -15.36 58.87 -11.12
CA ASP A 7 -16.27 57.83 -11.61
C ASP A 7 -15.54 56.81 -12.51
N ASP A 8 -14.57 57.26 -13.32
CA ASP A 8 -13.75 56.36 -14.15
C ASP A 8 -12.89 55.40 -13.30
N ILE A 9 -12.47 55.83 -12.10
CA ILE A 9 -11.73 54.97 -11.16
C ILE A 9 -12.68 53.98 -10.48
N ALA A 10 -13.92 54.39 -10.18
CA ALA A 10 -14.92 53.51 -9.57
C ALA A 10 -15.28 52.33 -10.48
N GLU A 11 -15.34 52.55 -11.80
CA GLU A 11 -15.57 51.49 -12.79
C GLU A 11 -14.43 50.45 -12.80
N VAL A 12 -13.17 50.91 -12.84
CA VAL A 12 -11.98 50.01 -12.78
C VAL A 12 -11.91 49.24 -11.46
N VAL A 13 -12.29 49.86 -10.33
CA VAL A 13 -12.33 49.18 -9.03
C VAL A 13 -13.41 48.09 -9.01
N LYS A 14 -14.56 48.34 -9.65
CA LYS A 14 -15.65 47.35 -9.75
C LYS A 14 -15.23 46.17 -10.63
N GLU A 15 -14.62 46.43 -11.78
CA GLU A 15 -14.04 45.38 -12.65
C GLU A 15 -12.96 44.58 -11.91
N GLY A 16 -12.09 45.26 -11.14
CA GLY A 16 -11.07 44.60 -10.33
C GLY A 16 -11.64 43.72 -9.22
N LEU A 17 -12.79 44.10 -8.64
CA LEU A 17 -13.49 43.28 -7.65
C LEU A 17 -14.08 42.01 -8.28
N GLU A 18 -14.72 42.13 -9.45
CA GLU A 18 -15.27 40.99 -10.20
C GLU A 18 -14.16 40.04 -10.67
N ALA A 19 -13.05 40.58 -11.21
CA ALA A 19 -11.88 39.80 -11.58
C ALA A 19 -11.27 39.06 -10.38
N ARG A 20 -11.21 39.71 -9.21
CA ARG A 20 -10.72 39.08 -7.97
C ARG A 20 -11.64 37.96 -7.50
N GLN A 21 -12.96 38.12 -7.60
CA GLN A 21 -13.91 37.05 -7.27
C GLN A 21 -13.78 35.85 -8.22
N GLY A 22 -13.58 36.11 -9.52
CA GLY A 22 -13.28 35.06 -10.50
C GLY A 22 -11.99 34.30 -10.17
N ALA A 23 -10.92 35.02 -9.85
CA ALA A 23 -9.64 34.43 -9.46
C ALA A 23 -9.72 33.61 -8.16
N VAL A 24 -10.53 34.03 -7.18
CA VAL A 24 -10.77 33.24 -5.96
C VAL A 24 -11.43 31.91 -6.30
N LYS A 25 -12.45 31.92 -7.15
CA LYS A 25 -13.14 30.69 -7.57
C LYS A 25 -12.20 29.74 -8.32
N GLU A 26 -11.33 30.28 -9.16
CA GLU A 26 -10.29 29.49 -9.85
C GLU A 26 -9.30 28.88 -8.84
N ALA A 27 -8.85 29.66 -7.86
CA ALA A 27 -7.97 29.17 -6.80
C ALA A 27 -8.63 28.07 -5.97
N GLU A 28 -9.92 28.18 -5.65
CA GLU A 28 -10.67 27.13 -4.94
C GLU A 28 -10.71 25.81 -5.71
N VAL A 29 -10.87 25.86 -7.04
CA VAL A 29 -10.84 24.66 -7.90
C VAL A 29 -9.45 24.02 -7.89
N ILE A 30 -8.38 24.82 -7.98
CA ILE A 30 -7.00 24.33 -7.89
C ILE A 30 -6.76 23.65 -6.53
N ILE A 31 -7.18 24.29 -5.44
CA ILE A 31 -7.04 23.75 -4.10
C ILE A 31 -7.83 22.44 -3.96
N ALA A 32 -9.08 22.40 -4.39
CA ALA A 32 -9.91 21.21 -4.31
C ALA A 32 -9.31 20.03 -5.07
N SER A 33 -8.78 20.26 -6.28
CA SER A 33 -8.09 19.22 -7.05
C SER A 33 -6.79 18.78 -6.37
N GLY A 34 -6.02 19.72 -5.80
CA GLY A 34 -4.80 19.42 -5.05
C GLY A 34 -5.05 18.58 -3.81
N VAL A 35 -6.09 18.90 -3.04
CA VAL A 35 -6.51 18.13 -1.85
C VAL A 35 -6.92 16.72 -2.25
N SER A 36 -7.73 16.57 -3.31
CA SER A 36 -8.15 15.25 -3.81
C SER A 36 -6.94 14.39 -4.23
N ASN A 37 -6.03 14.96 -5.00
CA ASN A 37 -4.81 14.27 -5.42
C ASN A 37 -3.92 13.86 -4.24
N PHE A 38 -3.81 14.73 -3.23
CA PHE A 38 -3.05 14.45 -2.02
C PHE A 38 -3.66 13.32 -1.19
N MET A 39 -4.98 13.32 -1.02
CA MET A 39 -5.69 12.23 -0.32
C MET A 39 -5.50 10.90 -1.04
N HIS A 40 -5.67 10.88 -2.36
CA HIS A 40 -5.42 9.67 -3.16
C HIS A 40 -3.96 9.18 -3.05
N TRP A 41 -3.00 10.10 -3.09
CA TRP A 41 -1.60 9.77 -2.87
C TRP A 41 -1.34 9.22 -1.46
N MET A 42 -2.01 9.76 -0.43
CA MET A 42 -1.88 9.29 0.95
C MET A 42 -2.43 7.87 1.10
N GLU A 43 -3.62 7.60 0.58
CA GLU A 43 -4.22 6.26 0.54
C GLU A 43 -3.28 5.25 -0.15
N SER A 44 -2.64 5.64 -1.26
CA SER A 44 -1.69 4.78 -1.96
C SER A 44 -0.48 4.38 -1.09
N ARG A 45 -0.16 5.17 -0.06
CA ARG A 45 0.96 4.91 0.87
C ARG A 45 0.57 4.12 2.11
N GLU A 46 -0.71 3.95 2.42
CA GLU A 46 -1.17 3.17 3.57
C GLU A 46 -0.75 1.69 3.49
N VAL A 47 -0.50 1.18 2.28
CA VAL A 47 -0.05 -0.20 2.05
C VAL A 47 1.45 -0.38 2.36
N VAL A 48 2.25 0.69 2.35
CA VAL A 48 3.71 0.63 2.50
C VAL A 48 4.14 0.04 3.85
N PRO A 49 3.61 0.48 5.02
CA PRO A 49 3.93 -0.14 6.30
C PRO A 49 3.59 -1.64 6.35
N THR A 50 2.46 -2.03 5.77
CA THR A 50 2.04 -3.44 5.71
C THR A 50 3.00 -4.29 4.87
N ILE A 51 3.40 -3.79 3.69
CA ILE A 51 4.41 -4.47 2.84
C ILE A 51 5.73 -4.63 3.60
N ARG A 52 6.15 -3.58 4.32
CA ARG A 52 7.38 -3.60 5.10
C ARG A 52 7.31 -4.65 6.22
N ALA A 53 6.25 -4.63 7.03
CA ALA A 53 6.05 -5.59 8.10
C ALA A 53 6.03 -7.05 7.59
N LEU A 54 5.34 -7.29 6.46
CA LEU A 54 5.30 -8.61 5.82
C LEU A 54 6.71 -9.10 5.42
N ARG A 55 7.51 -8.22 4.79
CA ARG A 55 8.89 -8.55 4.39
C ARG A 55 9.80 -8.78 5.60
N GLU A 56 9.70 -7.93 6.62
CA GLU A 56 10.50 -8.06 7.85
C GLU A 56 10.22 -9.40 8.55
N GLN A 57 8.95 -9.84 8.59
CA GLN A 57 8.57 -11.14 9.16
C GLN A 57 9.07 -12.33 8.32
N ALA A 58 9.03 -12.22 7.00
CA ALA A 58 9.59 -13.22 6.08
C ALA A 58 11.10 -13.37 6.29
N GLU A 59 11.83 -12.27 6.36
CA GLU A 59 13.28 -12.27 6.59
C GLU A 59 13.65 -12.82 7.97
N ALA A 60 12.88 -12.49 9.02
CA ALA A 60 13.09 -13.05 10.34
C ALA A 60 12.96 -14.59 10.33
N SER A 61 11.98 -15.11 9.59
CA SER A 61 11.80 -16.56 9.42
C SER A 61 12.97 -17.20 8.66
N LEU A 62 13.45 -16.54 7.59
CA LEU A 62 14.61 -16.98 6.84
C LEU A 62 15.88 -17.04 7.71
N ARG A 63 16.16 -15.99 8.49
CA ARG A 63 17.33 -15.94 9.40
C ARG A 63 17.33 -17.12 10.39
N GLN A 64 16.17 -17.43 10.97
CA GLN A 64 16.05 -18.56 11.89
C GLN A 64 16.31 -19.92 11.22
N GLU A 65 15.83 -20.14 10.01
CA GLU A 65 16.06 -21.39 9.29
C GLU A 65 17.51 -21.50 8.80
N LEU A 66 18.12 -20.40 8.38
CA LEU A 66 19.55 -20.34 8.04
C LEU A 66 20.44 -20.68 9.23
N ASP A 67 20.17 -20.10 10.41
CA ASP A 67 20.93 -20.41 11.63
C ASP A 67 20.85 -21.90 11.99
N LYS A 68 19.66 -22.51 11.86
CA LYS A 68 19.50 -23.96 12.08
C LYS A 68 20.28 -24.76 11.04
N ALA A 69 20.20 -24.38 9.77
CA ALA A 69 20.92 -25.04 8.68
C ALA A 69 22.44 -24.98 8.90
N MET A 70 22.98 -23.82 9.26
CA MET A 70 24.40 -23.64 9.58
C MET A 70 24.85 -24.54 10.74
N ARG A 71 24.02 -24.68 11.79
CA ARG A 71 24.32 -25.58 12.91
C ARG A 71 24.34 -27.05 12.49
N LEU A 72 23.47 -27.46 11.56
CA LEU A 72 23.45 -28.85 11.05
C LEU A 72 24.68 -29.12 10.17
N LEU A 73 25.04 -28.18 9.30
CA LEU A 73 26.26 -28.27 8.50
C LEU A 73 27.51 -28.37 9.38
N ALA A 74 27.60 -27.54 10.43
CA ALA A 74 28.71 -27.60 11.37
C ALA A 74 28.79 -28.93 12.14
N LYS A 75 27.68 -29.66 12.26
CA LYS A 75 27.65 -31.01 12.84
C LYS A 75 28.04 -32.12 11.85
N GLY A 76 28.33 -31.78 10.60
CA GLY A 76 28.73 -32.73 9.56
C GLY A 76 27.55 -33.41 8.84
N GLU A 77 26.33 -32.88 8.96
CA GLU A 77 25.20 -33.36 8.15
C GLU A 77 25.43 -33.04 6.66
N SER A 78 24.89 -33.89 5.78
CA SER A 78 25.04 -33.66 4.33
C SER A 78 24.31 -32.38 3.90
N ALA A 79 24.92 -31.62 3.00
CA ALA A 79 24.35 -30.36 2.52
C ALA A 79 22.96 -30.55 1.90
N GLU A 80 22.76 -31.64 1.15
CA GLU A 80 21.47 -32.00 0.55
C GLU A 80 20.36 -32.14 1.59
N LYS A 81 20.62 -32.88 2.67
CA LYS A 81 19.67 -33.09 3.76
C LYS A 81 19.37 -31.79 4.50
N VAL A 82 20.40 -30.95 4.73
CA VAL A 82 20.21 -29.66 5.40
C VAL A 82 19.35 -28.72 4.55
N LEU A 83 19.59 -28.65 3.24
CA LEU A 83 18.80 -27.81 2.33
C LEU A 83 17.34 -28.29 2.25
N GLU A 84 17.09 -29.61 2.25
CA GLU A 84 15.73 -30.15 2.29
C GLU A 84 15.01 -29.76 3.58
N ILE A 85 15.67 -29.91 4.73
CA ILE A 85 15.12 -29.51 6.04
C ILE A 85 14.81 -28.02 6.06
N MET A 86 15.76 -27.18 5.62
CA MET A 86 15.58 -25.73 5.56
C MET A 86 14.42 -25.35 4.65
N GLY A 87 14.35 -25.93 3.45
CA GLY A 87 13.30 -25.68 2.48
C GLY A 87 11.91 -26.05 3.02
N ARG A 88 11.77 -27.25 3.62
CA ARG A 88 10.51 -27.67 4.25
C ARG A 88 10.14 -26.78 5.43
N GLY A 89 11.09 -26.44 6.30
CA GLY A 89 10.88 -25.58 7.45
C GLY A 89 10.40 -24.18 7.06
N LEU A 90 11.03 -23.62 6.03
CA LEU A 90 10.69 -22.29 5.51
C LEU A 90 9.30 -22.29 4.85
N THR A 91 9.01 -23.27 4.00
CA THR A 91 7.68 -23.43 3.38
C THR A 91 6.57 -23.56 4.42
N ASN A 92 6.77 -24.40 5.44
CA ASN A 92 5.80 -24.57 6.51
C ASN A 92 5.55 -23.27 7.28
N LYS A 93 6.61 -22.50 7.59
CA LYS A 93 6.47 -21.21 8.26
C LYS A 93 5.71 -20.19 7.42
N PHE A 94 5.98 -20.11 6.12
CA PHE A 94 5.27 -19.20 5.22
C PHE A 94 3.79 -19.54 5.05
N LEU A 95 3.45 -20.83 5.02
CA LEU A 95 2.08 -21.28 4.82
C LEU A 95 1.26 -21.33 6.11
N HIS A 96 1.90 -21.37 7.28
CA HIS A 96 1.20 -21.52 8.55
C HIS A 96 0.14 -20.43 8.79
N ALA A 97 0.52 -19.15 8.70
CA ALA A 97 -0.40 -18.04 8.96
C ALA A 97 -1.57 -17.96 7.94
N PRO A 98 -1.34 -18.06 6.61
CA PRO A 98 -2.43 -18.12 5.63
C PRO A 98 -3.37 -19.32 5.85
N THR A 99 -2.82 -20.52 6.10
CA THR A 99 -3.64 -21.72 6.35
C THR A 99 -4.43 -21.60 7.65
N GLN A 100 -3.84 -21.03 8.70
CA GLN A 100 -4.54 -20.77 9.95
C GLN A 100 -5.68 -19.76 9.75
N ALA A 101 -5.43 -18.68 9.02
CA ALA A 101 -6.44 -17.68 8.71
C ALA A 101 -7.61 -18.30 7.93
N LEU A 102 -7.33 -19.11 6.91
CA LEU A 102 -8.36 -19.84 6.14
C LEU A 102 -9.27 -20.70 7.03
N ASN A 103 -8.70 -21.37 8.04
CA ASN A 103 -9.46 -22.22 8.95
C ASN A 103 -10.32 -21.43 9.97
N GLN A 104 -10.02 -20.14 10.18
CA GLN A 104 -10.70 -19.28 11.15
C GLN A 104 -11.82 -18.42 10.51
N VAL A 105 -11.85 -18.28 9.18
CA VAL A 105 -12.90 -17.51 8.52
C VAL A 105 -14.18 -18.33 8.33
N HIS A 106 -15.30 -17.79 8.79
CA HIS A 106 -16.63 -18.40 8.71
C HIS A 106 -17.69 -17.40 8.21
N GLY A 107 -18.83 -17.91 7.74
CA GLY A 107 -19.97 -17.10 7.29
C GLY A 107 -19.74 -16.35 5.97
N GLU A 108 -20.49 -15.27 5.76
CA GLU A 108 -20.50 -14.49 4.51
C GLU A 108 -19.12 -13.88 4.14
N SER A 109 -18.21 -13.75 5.10
CA SER A 109 -16.85 -13.24 4.84
C SER A 109 -15.90 -14.28 4.24
N ARG A 110 -16.29 -15.56 4.20
CA ARG A 110 -15.42 -16.65 3.75
C ARG A 110 -15.09 -16.56 2.26
N ASP A 111 -16.09 -16.31 1.41
CA ASP A 111 -15.90 -16.29 -0.04
C ASP A 111 -15.00 -15.13 -0.48
N ASN A 112 -15.18 -13.96 0.14
CA ASN A 112 -14.30 -12.81 -0.08
C ASN A 112 -12.86 -13.11 0.34
N PHE A 113 -12.66 -13.77 1.48
CA PHE A 113 -11.33 -14.14 1.94
C PHE A 113 -10.68 -15.18 1.02
N LEU A 114 -11.43 -16.19 0.58
CA LEU A 114 -10.95 -17.18 -0.40
C LEU A 114 -10.50 -16.51 -1.69
N ASN A 115 -11.29 -15.59 -2.24
CA ASN A 115 -10.94 -14.82 -3.44
C ASN A 115 -9.63 -14.04 -3.27
N VAL A 116 -9.42 -13.41 -2.11
CA VAL A 116 -8.17 -12.72 -1.79
C VAL A 116 -6.99 -13.70 -1.75
N VAL A 117 -7.14 -14.86 -1.10
CA VAL A 117 -6.08 -15.88 -1.02
C VAL A 117 -5.73 -16.45 -2.40
N HIS A 118 -6.74 -16.74 -3.23
CA HIS A 118 -6.55 -17.16 -4.61
C HIS A 118 -5.72 -16.14 -5.40
N ARG A 119 -6.04 -14.85 -5.25
CA ARG A 119 -5.30 -13.77 -5.91
C ARG A 119 -3.89 -13.59 -5.36
N LEU A 120 -3.72 -13.70 -4.04
CA LEU A 120 -2.42 -13.52 -3.36
C LEU A 120 -1.42 -14.61 -3.76
N TYR A 121 -1.87 -15.87 -3.79
CA TYR A 121 -1.05 -17.04 -4.10
C TYR A 121 -1.11 -17.48 -5.57
N ARG A 122 -1.90 -16.78 -6.41
CA ARG A 122 -2.14 -17.15 -7.81
C ARG A 122 -2.61 -18.60 -7.95
N LEU A 123 -3.49 -19.03 -7.05
CA LEU A 123 -4.06 -20.36 -7.08
C LEU A 123 -5.14 -20.37 -8.17
N ASN A 124 -4.97 -21.21 -9.19
CA ASN A 124 -6.02 -21.45 -10.16
C ASN A 124 -7.25 -21.99 -9.41
N SER A 125 -8.36 -21.27 -9.50
CA SER A 125 -9.67 -21.86 -9.27
C SER A 125 -9.94 -22.76 -10.48
N GLU A 126 -9.48 -24.00 -10.42
CA GLU A 126 -10.03 -25.03 -11.31
C GLU A 126 -11.50 -25.20 -10.90
N GLU A 127 -12.41 -24.85 -11.82
CA GLU A 127 -13.70 -25.53 -11.94
C GLU A 127 -13.48 -26.99 -12.32
#